data_AF-A0A538R7U5-F1
#
_entry.id   AF-A0A538R7U5-F1
#
_cell.length_a   1.000
_cell.length_b   1.000
_cell.length_c   1.000
_cell.angle_alpha   90.00
_cell.angle_beta   90.00
_cell.angle_gamma   90.00
#
_symmetry.space_group_name_H-M   'P 1'
#
loop_
_entity.id
_entity.type
_entity.pdbx_description
1 polymer ?
#
loop_
_entity_poly.entity_id
_entity_poly.type
_entity_poly.pdbx_seq_one_letter_code
_entity_poly.pdbx_strand_id
1 'polypeptide(L)' 'MTNRVRINLANAGELLELGGVSEAEVETIIRFRSDHGPIADGEQLSAVLGGRPLTAAILERADFAPAETTAPEAPGA' A
#
# COMPACT_ATOMS: atom_id res chain seq x y z
N MET A 1 8.23 -12.48 -12.13
CA MET A 1 7.20 -11.48 -11.81
C MET A 1 7.27 -11.18 -10.32
N THR A 2 7.65 -9.98 -9.91
CA THR A 2 7.55 -9.56 -8.51
C THR A 2 6.09 -9.23 -8.22
N ASN A 3 5.39 -10.09 -7.48
CA ASN A 3 3.99 -9.88 -7.11
C ASN A 3 3.93 -8.81 -6.01
N ARG A 4 3.75 -7.54 -6.42
CA ARG A 4 3.65 -6.39 -5.52
C ARG A 4 2.21 -6.23 -5.03
N VAL A 5 2.08 -5.86 -3.76
CA VAL A 5 0.81 -5.59 -3.08
C VAL A 5 0.50 -4.10 -3.20
N ARG A 6 -0.68 -3.78 -3.73
CA ARG A 6 -1.13 -2.40 -3.95
C ARG A 6 -1.65 -1.79 -2.66
N ILE A 7 -0.82 -1.09 -1.91
CA ILE A 7 -1.12 -0.59 -0.56
C ILE A 7 -2.42 0.23 -0.51
N ASN A 8 -2.70 1.00 -1.57
CA ASN A 8 -3.87 1.89 -1.62
C ASN A 8 -5.15 1.23 -2.16
N LEU A 9 -5.07 0.01 -2.70
CA LEU A 9 -6.18 -0.66 -3.38
C LEU A 9 -6.48 -2.05 -2.83
N ALA A 10 -5.46 -2.75 -2.34
CA ALA A 10 -5.54 -4.11 -1.82
C ALA A 10 -6.56 -4.20 -0.69
N ASN A 11 -7.33 -5.29 -0.69
CA ASN A 11 -8.17 -5.64 0.45
C ASN A 11 -7.31 -6.17 1.62
N ALA A 12 -7.93 -6.42 2.78
CA ALA A 12 -7.21 -6.86 3.97
C ALA A 12 -6.39 -8.15 3.75
N GLY A 13 -6.94 -9.13 3.02
CA GLY A 13 -6.25 -10.38 2.71
C GLY A 13 -5.02 -10.16 1.84
N GLU A 14 -5.14 -9.36 0.78
CA GLU A 14 -4.02 -8.99 -0.10
C GLU A 14 -2.93 -8.20 0.66
N LEU A 15 -3.32 -7.34 1.60
CA LEU A 15 -2.36 -6.60 2.44
C LEU A 15 -1.56 -7.55 3.35
N LEU A 16 -2.16 -8.62 3.86
CA LEU A 16 -1.45 -9.63 4.65
C LEU A 16 -0.42 -10.39 3.81
N GLU A 17 -0.60 -10.51 2.49
CA GLU A 17 0.38 -11.13 1.59
C GLU A 17 1.69 -10.34 1.46
N LEU A 18 1.73 -9.09 1.93
CA LEU A 18 2.94 -8.27 2.00
C LEU A 18 4.00 -8.95 2.88
N GLY A 19 3.57 -9.66 3.92
CA GLY A 19 4.41 -10.35 4.89
C GLY A 19 5.14 -9.36 5.81
N GLY A 20 5.09 -9.61 7.13
CA GLY A 20 5.68 -8.70 8.12
C GLY A 20 4.78 -7.53 8.52
N VAL A 21 3.49 -7.58 8.16
CA VAL A 21 2.41 -6.77 8.71
C VAL A 21 1.37 -7.67 9.38
N SER A 22 0.80 -7.19 10.48
CA SER A 22 -0.21 -7.88 11.28
C SER A 22 -1.63 -7.45 10.88
N GLU A 23 -2.66 -8.20 11.28
CA GLU A 23 -4.07 -7.84 11.01
C GLU A 23 -4.42 -6.43 11.52
N ALA A 24 -3.98 -6.06 12.74
CA ALA A 24 -4.19 -4.72 13.29
C ALA A 24 -3.46 -3.61 12.49
N GLU A 25 -2.28 -3.91 11.93
CA GLU A 25 -1.55 -2.99 11.07
C GLU A 25 -2.28 -2.82 9.72
N VAL A 26 -2.87 -3.89 9.20
CA VAL A 26 -3.73 -3.87 8.00
C VAL A 26 -4.98 -3.01 8.22
N GLU A 27 -5.67 -3.17 9.35
CA GLU A 27 -6.81 -2.31 9.69
C GLU A 27 -6.40 -0.84 9.79
N THR A 28 -5.22 -0.57 10.35
CA THR A 28 -4.66 0.78 10.44
C THR A 28 -4.40 1.39 9.06
N ILE A 29 -3.83 0.63 8.13
CA ILE A 29 -3.61 1.04 6.73
C ILE A 29 -4.94 1.37 6.04
N ILE A 30 -5.93 0.48 6.15
CA ILE A 30 -7.25 0.66 5.53
C ILE A 30 -7.95 1.89 6.09
N ARG A 31 -7.91 2.08 7.42
CA ARG A 31 -8.51 3.24 8.06
C ARG A 31 -7.82 4.52 7.64
N PHE A 32 -6.49 4.55 7.64
CA PHE A 32 -5.72 5.72 7.25
C PHE A 32 -6.05 6.15 5.83
N ARG A 33 -6.01 5.22 4.86
CA ARG A 33 -6.28 5.58 3.46
C ARG A 33 -7.72 6.03 3.20
N SER A 34 -8.65 5.58 4.03
CA SER A 34 -10.06 6.00 3.98
C SER A 34 -10.28 7.40 4.56
N ASP A 35 -9.54 7.79 5.61
CA ASP A 35 -9.74 9.05 6.33
C ASP A 35 -8.85 10.19 5.79
N HIS A 36 -7.65 9.86 5.32
CA HIS A 36 -6.60 10.82 4.95
C HIS A 36 -6.21 10.78 3.47
N GLY A 37 -6.67 9.78 2.71
CA GLY A 37 -6.27 9.57 1.33
C GLY A 37 -5.06 8.63 1.17
N PRO A 38 -4.55 8.43 -0.05
CA PRO A 38 -3.58 7.39 -0.36
C PRO A 38 -2.27 7.54 0.41
N ILE A 39 -1.66 6.41 0.76
CA ILE A 39 -0.31 6.33 1.30
C ILE A 39 0.69 6.55 0.16
N ALA A 40 1.52 7.58 0.26
CA ALA A 40 2.40 8.04 -0.80
C ALA A 40 3.64 7.15 -1.00
N ASP A 41 4.20 6.63 0.09
CA ASP A 41 5.49 5.93 0.07
C ASP A 41 5.77 5.18 1.39
N GLY A 42 6.91 4.49 1.43
CA GLY A 42 7.32 3.67 2.58
C GLY A 42 7.58 4.45 3.86
N GLU A 43 8.00 5.72 3.76
CA GLU A 43 8.19 6.56 4.95
C GLU A 43 6.83 6.89 5.58
N GLN A 44 5.85 7.26 4.76
CA GLN A 44 4.49 7.46 5.25
C GLN A 44 3.87 6.17 5.78
N LEU A 45 4.09 5.03 5.13
CA LEU A 45 3.62 3.73 5.64
C LEU A 45 4.21 3.42 7.03
N SER A 46 5.51 3.68 7.23
CA SER A 46 6.15 3.55 8.55
C SER A 46 5.47 4.44 9.59
N ALA A 47 5.22 5.71 9.26
CA ALA A 47 4.54 6.65 10.16
C ALA A 47 3.11 6.19 10.52
N VAL A 48 2.35 5.69 9.55
CA VAL A 48 1.01 5.11 9.76
C VAL A 48 1.06 3.91 10.72
N LEU A 49 2.11 3.10 10.64
CA LEU A 49 2.34 1.94 11.50
C LEU A 49 3.08 2.28 12.81
N GLY A 50 2.98 3.52 13.27
CA GLY A 50 3.55 3.96 14.55
C GLY A 50 5.06 4.23 14.52
N GLY A 51 5.62 4.53 13.34
CA GLY A 51 7.02 4.88 13.15
C GLY A 51 7.99 3.69 13.19
N ARG A 52 7.48 2.47 13.08
CA ARG A 52 8.33 1.26 13.10
C ARG A 52 9.19 1.16 11.83
N PRO A 53 10.42 0.61 11.92
CA PRO A 53 11.20 0.36 10.72
C PRO A 53 10.53 -0.69 9.83
N LEU A 54 10.48 -0.42 8.53
CA LEU A 54 10.06 -1.36 7.49
C LEU A 54 11.28 -2.06 6.92
N THR A 55 11.16 -3.37 6.67
CA THR A 55 12.25 -4.14 6.05
C THR A 55 12.31 -3.86 4.54
N ALA A 56 13.48 -4.07 3.94
CA ALA A 56 13.63 -3.99 2.49
C ALA A 56 12.63 -4.92 1.76
N ALA A 57 12.39 -6.11 2.30
CA ALA A 57 11.42 -7.07 1.73
C ALA A 57 9.99 -6.51 1.68
N ILE A 58 9.55 -5.77 2.71
CA ILE A 58 8.25 -5.09 2.72
C ILE A 58 8.25 -3.99 1.64
N LEU A 59 9.28 -3.16 1.61
CA LEU A 59 9.37 -2.01 0.69
C LEU A 59 9.43 -2.44 -0.78
N GLU A 60 10.16 -3.52 -1.11
CA GLU A 60 10.26 -4.03 -2.48
C GLU A 60 8.94 -4.58 -3.02
N ARG A 61 8.07 -5.06 -2.12
CA ARG A 61 6.76 -5.63 -2.44
C ARG A 61 5.61 -4.62 -2.35
N ALA A 62 5.80 -3.48 -1.71
CA ALA A 62 4.78 -2.45 -1.61
C ALA A 62 4.66 -1.64 -2.91
N ASP A 63 3.45 -1.51 -3.42
CA ASP A 63 3.08 -0.62 -4.53
C ASP A 63 2.17 0.50 -4.00
N PHE A 64 2.66 1.73 -4.03
CA PHE A 64 1.99 2.91 -3.47
C PHE A 64 1.19 3.70 -4.53
N ALA A 65 0.99 3.15 -5.73
CA ALA A 65 0.23 3.84 -6.76
C ALA A 65 -1.20 4.17 -6.27
N PRO A 66 -1.69 5.40 -6.47
CA PRO A 66 -3.06 5.76 -6.15
C PRO A 66 -4.03 5.06 -7.11
N ALA A 67 -5.32 5.04 -6.73
CA ALA A 67 -6.38 4.41 -7.54
C ALA A 67 -6.50 4.97 -8.96
N GLU A 68 -6.16 6.26 -9.14
CA GLU A 68 -6.29 7.00 -10.39
C GLU A 68 -5.16 6.73 -11.39
N THR A 69 -4.13 5.96 -11.00
CA THR A 69 -3.13 5.46 -11.95
C THR A 69 -3.69 4.26 -12.71
N THR A 70 -4.78 4.47 -13.44
CA THR A 70 -5.03 3.70 -14.66
C THR A 70 -4.12 4.28 -15.74
N ALA A 71 -3.45 3.41 -16.50
CA ALA A 71 -2.59 3.77 -17.63
C ALA A 71 -3.21 4.91 -18.48
N PRO A 72 -2.39 5.79 -19.10
CA PRO A 72 -2.92 6.90 -19.90
C PRO A 72 -3.96 6.36 -20.88
N GLU A 73 -5.16 6.94 -20.84
CA GLU A 73 -6.23 6.64 -21.77
C GLU A 73 -5.62 6.69 -23.18
N ALA A 74 -5.68 5.57 -23.89
CA ALA A 74 -5.25 5.53 -25.28
C ALA A 74 -6.01 6.63 -26.04
N PRO A 75 -5.34 7.52 -26.79
CA PRO A 75 -6.04 8.53 -27.59
C PRO A 75 -7.08 7.82 -28.46
N GLY A 76 -8.35 8.12 -28.21
CA GLY A 76 -9.46 7.58 -28.96
C GLY A 76 -9.35 7.93 -30.44
N ALA A 77 -9.49 6.87 -31.25
CA ALA A 77 -9.96 6.78 -32.65
C ALA A 77 -9.83 8.02 -33.56
#